data_AF-A0A9E5KK61-F1
#
_entry.id   AF-A0A9E5KK61-F1
#
_cell.length_a   1.000
_cell.length_b   1.000
_cell.length_c   1.000
_cell.angle_alpha   90.00
_cell.angle_beta   90.00
_cell.angle_gamma   90.00
#
_symmetry.space_group_name_H-M   'P 1'
#
loop_
_entity.id
_entity.type
_entity.pdbx_description
1 polymer ?
#
loop_
_entity_poly.entity_id
_entity_poly.type
_entity_poly.pdbx_seq_one_letter_code
_entity_poly.pdbx_strand_id
1 'polypeptide(L)'
;MTSVADTPRCATTVVRYTAGSGAGGSYQNPASALGPPTRFTGVGIEPGAVTPFRPAFMPSEIVSIGRGGELVIAFAEPIVDDASHPFGVDLIIYGNSMCGDIAYPGGVAGWVFAEGGSIDLSIDGVTWFTVPNAIADGGLPTLGWTDVAPYSTAPGTLPTDPALPIDPQINADSIAGLSWQELLAVYGNSAGGTRIDLADAGIPAARFIRIRVAVDAASVPEVDAVVAVHATRMLADMNNDQRVNGSDLGILLGAWGPCADCPADMDHDGNVGGSDLGILLGNWS
;
A
#
# COMPACT_ATOMS: atom_id res chain seq x y z
N MET A 1 2.39 21.54 15.95
CA MET A 1 1.12 21.16 15.31
C MET A 1 1.46 19.92 14.52
N THR A 2 0.83 18.79 14.81
CA THR A 2 1.02 17.52 14.10
C THR A 2 0.96 17.80 12.60
N SER A 3 2.06 17.55 11.88
CA SER A 3 2.00 17.48 10.43
C SER A 3 0.89 16.47 10.12
N VAL A 4 -0.08 16.90 9.31
CA VAL A 4 -1.01 15.97 8.71
C VAL A 4 -0.13 15.16 7.77
N ALA A 5 0.37 14.01 8.23
CA ALA A 5 0.64 12.92 7.31
C ALA A 5 -0.66 12.77 6.54
N ASP A 6 -0.63 13.09 5.24
CA ASP A 6 -1.83 13.08 4.41
C ASP A 6 -2.53 11.75 4.65
N THR A 7 -3.72 11.81 5.25
CA THR A 7 -4.46 10.59 5.57
C THR A 7 -4.67 9.87 4.24
N PRO A 8 -4.22 8.61 4.11
CA PRO A 8 -4.22 7.95 2.82
C PRO A 8 -5.64 7.95 2.26
N ARG A 9 -5.78 8.30 0.99
CA ARG A 9 -7.08 8.30 0.32
C ARG A 9 -7.45 6.84 0.09
N CYS A 10 -8.31 6.30 0.95
CA CYS A 10 -8.74 4.91 0.91
C CYS A 10 -10.14 4.78 0.28
N ALA A 11 -10.51 3.56 -0.10
CA ALA A 11 -11.91 3.25 -0.37
C ALA A 11 -12.76 3.50 0.90
N THR A 12 -13.94 4.08 0.73
CA THR A 12 -14.78 4.53 1.85
C THR A 12 -16.18 3.95 1.85
N THR A 13 -16.57 3.25 0.77
CA THR A 13 -17.92 2.72 0.60
C THR A 13 -17.88 1.28 0.12
N VAL A 14 -18.62 0.39 0.79
CA VAL A 14 -19.00 -0.91 0.23
C VAL A 14 -20.23 -0.71 -0.64
N VAL A 15 -20.11 -1.01 -1.94
CA VAL A 15 -21.22 -0.92 -2.90
C VAL A 15 -21.98 -2.24 -2.95
N ARG A 16 -21.23 -3.36 -2.98
CA ARG A 16 -21.80 -4.70 -3.03
C ARG A 16 -20.81 -5.71 -2.45
N TYR A 17 -21.33 -6.74 -1.80
CA TYR A 17 -20.55 -7.90 -1.39
C TYR A 17 -21.38 -9.17 -1.58
N THR A 18 -20.77 -10.17 -2.19
CA THR A 18 -21.29 -11.53 -2.29
C THR A 18 -20.18 -12.46 -1.80
N ALA A 19 -20.38 -13.10 -0.65
CA ALA A 19 -19.33 -13.89 -0.02
C ALA A 19 -18.80 -15.03 -0.91
N GLY A 20 -19.67 -15.71 -1.67
CA GLY A 20 -19.26 -16.87 -2.46
C GLY A 20 -18.93 -18.10 -1.59
N SER A 21 -18.52 -19.19 -2.25
CA SER A 21 -18.23 -20.46 -1.57
C SER A 21 -16.80 -20.51 -1.04
N GLY A 22 -16.65 -20.81 0.25
CA GLY A 22 -15.35 -20.94 0.92
C GLY A 22 -14.89 -19.69 1.68
N ALA A 23 -15.60 -18.56 1.55
CA ALA A 23 -15.34 -17.38 2.40
C ALA A 23 -15.60 -17.72 3.87
N GLY A 24 -14.58 -17.56 4.72
CA GLY A 24 -14.65 -17.89 6.14
C GLY A 24 -15.80 -17.16 6.82
N GLY A 25 -16.64 -17.87 7.59
CA GLY A 25 -17.90 -17.31 8.11
C GLY A 25 -17.74 -16.07 9.00
N SER A 26 -16.62 -15.94 9.73
CA SER A 26 -16.30 -14.75 10.51
C SER A 26 -15.75 -13.59 9.67
N TYR A 27 -15.21 -13.87 8.48
CA TYR A 27 -14.51 -12.93 7.60
C TYR A 27 -15.44 -12.34 6.53
N GLN A 28 -16.75 -12.31 6.76
CA GLN A 28 -17.74 -11.84 5.79
C GLN A 28 -18.20 -10.39 6.03
N ASN A 29 -17.42 -9.61 6.79
CA ASN A 29 -17.68 -8.19 6.98
C ASN A 29 -16.96 -7.36 5.91
N PRO A 30 -17.63 -6.91 4.83
CA PRO A 30 -16.96 -6.16 3.77
C PRO A 30 -16.48 -4.78 4.20
N ALA A 31 -16.96 -4.25 5.33
CA ALA A 31 -16.47 -2.97 5.85
C ALA A 31 -15.03 -3.06 6.38
N SER A 32 -14.51 -4.27 6.60
CA SER A 32 -13.11 -4.48 6.99
C SER A 32 -12.11 -4.06 5.89
N ALA A 33 -12.53 -4.05 4.62
CA ALA A 33 -11.70 -3.58 3.51
C ALA A 33 -11.69 -2.05 3.31
N LEU A 34 -12.29 -1.27 4.23
CA LEU A 34 -12.37 0.19 4.14
C LEU A 34 -11.34 0.84 5.08
N GLY A 35 -10.81 1.99 4.64
CA GLY A 35 -9.79 2.70 5.40
C GLY A 35 -8.37 2.20 5.12
N PRO A 36 -7.38 2.62 5.95
CA PRO A 36 -5.98 2.25 5.74
C PRO A 36 -5.72 0.78 6.08
N PRO A 37 -4.67 0.17 5.49
CA PRO A 37 -4.29 -1.20 5.82
C PRO A 37 -3.93 -1.35 7.30
N THR A 38 -4.21 -2.51 7.83
CA THR A 38 -3.93 -2.89 9.21
C THR A 38 -2.42 -2.88 9.47
N ARG A 39 -2.01 -2.21 10.55
CA ARG A 39 -0.58 -2.14 10.98
C ARG A 39 -0.26 -2.95 12.22
N PHE A 40 -1.28 -3.33 12.97
CA PHE A 40 -1.14 -4.09 14.19
C PHE A 40 -2.33 -5.03 14.29
N THR A 41 -2.06 -6.32 14.33
CA THR A 41 -3.03 -7.40 14.17
C THR A 41 -3.18 -8.21 15.46
N GLY A 42 -4.24 -9.00 15.56
CA GLY A 42 -4.34 -10.07 16.54
C GLY A 42 -4.62 -9.61 17.96
N VAL A 43 -5.14 -8.39 18.14
CA VAL A 43 -5.43 -7.83 19.47
C VAL A 43 -6.37 -8.76 20.24
N GLY A 44 -5.91 -9.24 21.40
CA GLY A 44 -6.64 -10.19 22.26
C GLY A 44 -6.43 -11.68 21.95
N ILE A 45 -5.69 -12.03 20.89
CA ILE A 45 -5.34 -13.41 20.53
C ILE A 45 -3.82 -13.56 20.48
N GLU A 46 -3.18 -12.93 19.49
CA GLU A 46 -1.73 -12.91 19.33
C GLU A 46 -1.30 -11.53 18.81
N PRO A 47 -1.28 -10.51 19.69
CA PRO A 47 -1.01 -9.13 19.28
C PRO A 47 0.38 -8.99 18.65
N GLY A 48 0.48 -8.30 17.51
CA GLY A 48 1.76 -7.94 16.95
C GLY A 48 1.68 -7.00 15.75
N ALA A 49 2.83 -6.41 15.42
CA ALA A 49 2.98 -5.59 14.24
C ALA A 49 2.68 -6.40 12.97
N VAL A 50 1.98 -5.79 12.02
CA VAL A 50 1.85 -6.35 10.68
C VAL A 50 3.19 -6.19 9.98
N THR A 51 3.74 -7.30 9.54
CA THR A 51 5.01 -7.39 8.81
C THR A 51 4.84 -8.38 7.66
N PRO A 52 5.79 -8.44 6.72
CA PRO A 52 5.80 -9.47 5.71
C PRO A 52 5.71 -10.91 6.23
N PHE A 53 5.98 -11.17 7.51
CA PHE A 53 5.91 -12.50 8.13
C PHE A 53 4.70 -12.70 9.05
N ARG A 54 3.90 -11.65 9.25
CA ARG A 54 2.69 -11.66 10.07
C ARG A 54 1.65 -10.73 9.42
N PRO A 55 0.79 -11.25 8.55
CA PRO A 55 -0.22 -10.43 7.89
C PRO A 55 -1.36 -10.07 8.84
N ALA A 56 -2.21 -9.12 8.43
CA ALA A 56 -3.48 -8.85 9.10
C ALA A 56 -4.38 -10.09 9.02
N PHE A 57 -4.94 -10.58 10.13
CA PHE A 57 -5.59 -11.91 10.14
C PHE A 57 -6.90 -11.95 10.92
N MET A 58 -7.30 -10.87 11.60
CA MET A 58 -8.53 -10.87 12.39
C MET A 58 -9.77 -10.69 11.51
N PRO A 59 -10.91 -11.26 11.91
CA PRO A 59 -12.21 -11.02 11.26
C PRO A 59 -12.62 -9.56 11.12
N SER A 60 -12.07 -8.67 11.94
CA SER A 60 -12.31 -7.22 11.87
C SER A 60 -11.37 -6.49 10.91
N GLU A 61 -10.26 -7.12 10.53
CA GLU A 61 -9.18 -6.53 9.73
C GLU A 61 -9.31 -6.89 8.24
N ILE A 62 -9.76 -8.10 7.93
CA ILE A 62 -9.85 -8.57 6.53
C ILE A 62 -11.24 -9.13 6.19
N VAL A 63 -11.61 -9.01 4.91
CA VAL A 63 -12.78 -9.68 4.33
C VAL A 63 -12.35 -10.77 3.35
N SER A 64 -12.94 -11.95 3.47
CA SER A 64 -12.70 -13.09 2.57
C SER A 64 -13.71 -13.10 1.42
N ILE A 65 -13.24 -13.38 0.21
CA ILE A 65 -14.06 -13.49 -1.00
C ILE A 65 -13.92 -14.92 -1.52
N GLY A 66 -15.00 -15.69 -1.41
CA GLY A 66 -15.07 -17.07 -1.84
C GLY A 66 -15.32 -17.22 -3.33
N ARG A 67 -15.22 -18.46 -3.81
CA ARG A 67 -15.47 -18.84 -5.22
C ARG A 67 -16.84 -18.39 -5.70
N GLY A 68 -16.91 -17.73 -6.84
CA GLY A 68 -18.13 -17.13 -7.38
C GLY A 68 -18.61 -15.89 -6.63
N GLY A 69 -17.85 -15.43 -5.62
CA GLY A 69 -18.10 -14.23 -4.86
C GLY A 69 -17.44 -12.99 -5.47
N GLU A 70 -17.81 -11.85 -4.92
CA GLU A 70 -17.24 -10.55 -5.27
C GLU A 70 -17.33 -9.56 -4.11
N LEU A 71 -16.39 -8.63 -4.08
CA LEU A 71 -16.43 -7.40 -3.31
C LEU A 71 -16.38 -6.22 -4.29
N VAL A 72 -17.31 -5.28 -4.16
CA VAL A 72 -17.29 -4.01 -4.89
C VAL A 72 -17.24 -2.87 -3.87
N ILE A 73 -16.17 -2.09 -3.94
CA ILE A 73 -15.94 -0.91 -3.11
C ILE A 73 -15.77 0.33 -3.97
N ALA A 74 -15.96 1.49 -3.37
CA ALA A 74 -15.82 2.77 -4.05
C ALA A 74 -15.03 3.78 -3.23
N PHE A 75 -14.29 4.61 -3.95
CA PHE A 75 -13.69 5.82 -3.44
C PHE A 75 -14.73 6.95 -3.39
N ALA A 76 -14.50 7.92 -2.51
CA ALA A 76 -15.33 9.12 -2.45
C ALA A 76 -15.24 9.88 -3.78
N GLU A 77 -14.01 10.17 -4.20
CA GLU A 77 -13.66 10.79 -5.49
C GLU A 77 -12.96 9.77 -6.40
N PRO A 78 -13.11 9.90 -7.73
CA PRO A 78 -12.38 9.05 -8.68
C PRO A 78 -10.85 9.17 -8.52
N ILE A 79 -10.17 8.06 -8.75
CA ILE A 79 -8.73 7.98 -9.01
C ILE A 79 -8.52 8.22 -10.50
N VAL A 80 -7.51 8.99 -10.85
CA VAL A 80 -7.16 9.34 -12.23
C VAL A 80 -5.81 8.69 -12.53
N ASP A 81 -5.67 8.16 -13.74
CA ASP A 81 -4.39 7.74 -14.32
C ASP A 81 -3.50 8.98 -14.46
N ASP A 82 -2.47 9.07 -13.62
CA ASP A 82 -1.64 10.26 -13.49
C ASP A 82 -0.14 9.90 -13.60
N ALA A 83 0.54 10.49 -14.58
CA ALA A 83 1.97 10.27 -14.81
C ALA A 83 2.87 10.76 -13.66
N SER A 84 2.35 11.56 -12.73
CA SER A 84 3.04 11.95 -11.49
C SER A 84 2.99 10.88 -10.40
N HIS A 85 2.15 9.86 -10.54
CA HIS A 85 2.19 8.71 -9.64
C HIS A 85 3.47 7.90 -9.88
N PRO A 86 4.21 7.53 -8.81
CA PRO A 86 5.46 6.80 -8.97
C PRO A 86 5.24 5.50 -9.72
N PHE A 87 6.09 5.27 -10.71
CA PHE A 87 6.06 4.08 -11.57
C PHE A 87 4.75 3.88 -12.35
N GLY A 88 3.90 4.91 -12.47
CA GLY A 88 2.57 4.81 -13.09
C GLY A 88 1.53 4.07 -12.25
N VAL A 89 1.81 3.79 -10.97
CA VAL A 89 0.88 3.05 -10.11
C VAL A 89 -0.13 4.00 -9.50
N ASP A 90 -1.41 3.81 -9.77
CA ASP A 90 -2.48 4.70 -9.33
C ASP A 90 -3.19 4.25 -8.05
N LEU A 91 -3.18 2.95 -7.76
CA LEU A 91 -3.74 2.40 -6.53
C LEU A 91 -3.02 1.12 -6.09
N ILE A 92 -3.16 0.82 -4.80
CA ILE A 92 -2.58 -0.36 -4.16
C ILE A 92 -3.68 -1.12 -3.43
N ILE A 93 -3.68 -2.45 -3.59
CA ILE A 93 -4.56 -3.37 -2.86
C ILE A 93 -3.72 -4.13 -1.83
N TYR A 94 -4.21 -4.17 -0.60
CA TYR A 94 -3.62 -4.88 0.52
C TYR A 94 -4.47 -6.10 0.86
N GLY A 95 -3.85 -7.28 0.85
CA GLY A 95 -4.46 -8.56 1.20
C GLY A 95 -3.86 -9.20 2.44
N ASN A 96 -4.01 -10.51 2.57
CA ASN A 96 -3.42 -11.33 3.64
C ASN A 96 -2.08 -11.98 3.22
N SER A 97 -1.55 -11.66 2.05
CA SER A 97 -0.29 -12.21 1.56
C SER A 97 0.87 -12.08 2.56
N MET A 98 1.71 -13.12 2.63
CA MET A 98 2.82 -13.20 3.57
C MET A 98 4.00 -13.99 3.02
N CYS A 99 5.20 -13.67 3.49
CA CYS A 99 6.40 -14.46 3.30
C CYS A 99 6.41 -15.66 4.27
N GLY A 100 6.83 -16.82 3.79
CA GLY A 100 7.39 -17.84 4.68
C GLY A 100 8.73 -17.35 5.25
N ASP A 101 9.03 -17.64 6.51
CA ASP A 101 10.33 -17.33 7.11
C ASP A 101 11.24 -18.55 7.07
N ILE A 102 12.24 -18.53 6.19
CA ILE A 102 13.18 -19.66 6.02
C ILE A 102 14.26 -19.69 7.11
N ALA A 103 14.28 -18.72 8.01
CA ALA A 103 15.21 -18.63 9.13
C ALA A 103 14.51 -18.22 10.44
N TYR A 104 13.28 -18.71 10.67
CA TYR A 104 12.44 -18.33 11.81
C TYR A 104 13.19 -18.34 13.15
N PRO A 105 13.05 -17.28 13.99
CA PRO A 105 12.25 -16.06 13.82
C PRO A 105 13.04 -14.87 13.23
N GLY A 106 14.10 -15.15 12.46
CA GLY A 106 15.04 -14.15 11.95
C GLY A 106 14.50 -13.26 10.82
N GLY A 107 13.35 -13.58 10.24
CA GLY A 107 12.73 -12.80 9.17
C GLY A 107 13.53 -12.84 7.87
N VAL A 108 13.84 -14.04 7.38
CA VAL A 108 14.41 -14.20 6.03
C VAL A 108 13.29 -14.62 5.09
N ALA A 109 13.01 -13.79 4.08
CA ALA A 109 11.92 -14.03 3.14
C ALA A 109 12.13 -15.33 2.37
N GLY A 110 11.14 -16.22 2.43
CA GLY A 110 10.98 -17.35 1.53
C GLY A 110 10.01 -17.02 0.41
N TRP A 111 9.17 -17.98 0.08
CA TRP A 111 8.07 -17.80 -0.87
C TRP A 111 6.99 -16.87 -0.31
N VAL A 112 6.37 -16.08 -1.18
CA VAL A 112 5.15 -15.33 -0.84
C VAL A 112 3.93 -16.22 -1.05
N PHE A 113 3.14 -16.38 0.00
CA PHE A 113 1.80 -16.96 -0.07
C PHE A 113 0.83 -15.89 -0.56
N ALA A 114 0.10 -16.20 -1.63
CA ALA A 114 -0.87 -15.33 -2.26
C ALA A 114 -2.09 -16.16 -2.69
N GLU A 115 -3.28 -15.58 -2.59
CA GLU A 115 -4.56 -16.30 -2.79
C GLU A 115 -5.39 -15.76 -3.96
N GLY A 116 -4.87 -14.78 -4.70
CA GLY A 116 -5.39 -14.41 -6.01
C GLY A 116 -6.50 -13.36 -5.96
N GLY A 117 -7.57 -13.57 -6.72
CA GLY A 117 -8.67 -12.62 -6.89
C GLY A 117 -8.43 -11.65 -8.05
N SER A 118 -9.29 -11.73 -9.07
CA SER A 118 -9.21 -10.83 -10.23
C SER A 118 -9.76 -9.46 -9.88
N ILE A 119 -9.11 -8.42 -10.41
CA ILE A 119 -9.45 -7.03 -10.18
C ILE A 119 -10.07 -6.45 -11.46
N ASP A 120 -11.25 -5.86 -11.33
CA ASP A 120 -11.83 -5.02 -12.36
C ASP A 120 -12.06 -3.60 -11.84
N LEU A 121 -11.87 -2.63 -12.71
CA LEU A 121 -12.02 -1.21 -12.43
C LEU A 121 -13.19 -0.62 -13.22
N SER A 122 -13.83 0.39 -12.66
CA SER A 122 -14.93 1.10 -13.30
C SER A 122 -15.05 2.54 -12.81
N ILE A 123 -15.43 3.45 -13.71
CA ILE A 123 -15.75 4.84 -13.37
C ILE A 123 -17.24 5.01 -13.03
N ASP A 124 -18.13 4.21 -13.63
CA ASP A 124 -19.58 4.35 -13.54
C ASP A 124 -20.27 3.26 -12.70
N GLY A 125 -19.53 2.21 -12.32
CA GLY A 125 -20.04 1.03 -11.61
C GLY A 125 -20.82 0.06 -12.49
N VAL A 126 -20.83 0.27 -13.81
CA VAL A 126 -21.60 -0.48 -14.80
C VAL A 126 -20.68 -1.14 -15.83
N THR A 127 -19.77 -0.38 -16.41
CA THR A 127 -18.78 -0.86 -17.38
C THR A 127 -17.49 -1.21 -16.64
N TRP A 128 -17.04 -2.45 -16.78
CA TRP A 128 -15.91 -3.00 -16.01
C TRP A 128 -14.76 -3.40 -16.92
N PHE A 129 -13.55 -3.04 -16.51
CA PHE A 129 -12.31 -3.33 -17.22
C PHE A 129 -11.37 -4.13 -16.31
N THR A 130 -10.96 -5.32 -16.73
CA THR A 130 -10.07 -6.18 -15.95
C THR A 130 -8.63 -5.66 -16.01
N VAL A 131 -7.96 -5.59 -14.87
CA VAL A 131 -6.52 -5.33 -14.79
C VAL A 131 -5.78 -6.64 -15.09
N PRO A 132 -5.00 -6.74 -16.18
CA PRO A 132 -4.31 -7.97 -16.54
C PRO A 132 -3.30 -8.41 -15.47
N ASN A 133 -3.27 -9.70 -15.15
CA ASN A 133 -2.30 -10.35 -14.26
C ASN A 133 -2.24 -9.84 -12.80
N ALA A 134 -3.03 -8.83 -12.44
CA ALA A 134 -3.12 -8.35 -11.07
C ALA A 134 -3.96 -9.28 -10.20
N ILE A 135 -3.52 -9.44 -8.94
CA ILE A 135 -4.20 -10.26 -7.94
C ILE A 135 -4.44 -9.46 -6.66
N ALA A 136 -5.66 -9.53 -6.12
CA ALA A 136 -6.04 -8.73 -4.96
C ALA A 136 -5.31 -9.16 -3.68
N ASP A 137 -5.22 -10.46 -3.45
CA ASP A 137 -4.47 -11.02 -2.35
C ASP A 137 -3.15 -11.61 -2.86
N GLY A 138 -2.12 -10.76 -2.88
CA GLY A 138 -0.82 -11.10 -3.42
C GLY A 138 0.13 -9.90 -3.37
N GLY A 139 0.86 -9.67 -4.46
CA GLY A 139 1.85 -8.61 -4.53
C GLY A 139 2.97 -8.81 -3.51
N LEU A 140 3.41 -7.72 -2.90
CA LEU A 140 4.30 -7.78 -1.75
C LEU A 140 3.51 -7.78 -0.44
N PRO A 141 3.83 -8.63 0.54
CA PRO A 141 3.19 -8.62 1.85
C PRO A 141 3.20 -7.25 2.54
N THR A 142 2.20 -6.97 3.36
CA THR A 142 2.09 -5.67 4.04
C THR A 142 3.20 -5.48 5.08
N LEU A 143 3.90 -4.35 5.02
CA LEU A 143 4.82 -3.89 6.06
C LEU A 143 4.20 -2.69 6.77
N GLY A 144 3.85 -2.83 8.05
CA GLY A 144 3.19 -1.76 8.81
C GLY A 144 4.13 -0.70 9.41
N TRP A 145 5.41 -1.04 9.62
CA TRP A 145 6.37 -0.20 10.35
C TRP A 145 7.80 -0.45 9.86
N THR A 146 8.64 0.58 9.88
CA THR A 146 10.07 0.46 9.50
C THR A 146 10.99 0.23 10.70
N ASP A 147 10.49 0.40 11.93
CA ASP A 147 11.27 0.40 13.18
C ASP A 147 10.96 -0.77 14.12
N VAL A 148 10.45 -1.88 13.59
CA VAL A 148 10.11 -3.09 14.36
C VAL A 148 10.95 -4.31 13.94
N ALA A 149 11.00 -5.32 14.81
CA ALA A 149 11.48 -6.65 14.44
C ALA A 149 10.39 -7.45 13.69
N PRO A 150 10.74 -8.50 12.91
CA PRO A 150 9.79 -9.27 12.09
C PRO A 150 8.54 -9.77 12.83
N TYR A 151 8.67 -10.12 14.11
CA TYR A 151 7.59 -10.63 14.95
C TYR A 151 7.36 -9.77 16.20
N SER A 152 7.52 -8.45 16.08
CA SER A 152 7.30 -7.54 17.22
C SER A 152 5.88 -7.66 17.77
N THR A 153 5.75 -7.84 19.08
CA THR A 153 4.46 -7.84 19.80
C THR A 153 4.03 -6.44 20.23
N ALA A 154 4.81 -5.42 19.90
CA ALA A 154 4.52 -4.01 20.12
C ALA A 154 4.47 -3.26 18.78
N PRO A 155 3.61 -2.24 18.66
CA PRO A 155 3.61 -1.39 17.46
C PRO A 155 4.91 -0.60 17.37
N GLY A 156 5.29 -0.25 16.15
CA GLY A 156 6.37 0.68 15.88
C GLY A 156 5.98 2.14 16.16
N THR A 157 6.90 3.03 15.87
CA THR A 157 6.71 4.49 15.91
C THR A 157 6.88 5.15 14.56
N LEU A 158 7.48 4.45 13.58
CA LEU A 158 7.69 4.91 12.22
C LEU A 158 6.81 4.09 11.25
N PRO A 159 5.57 4.53 10.98
CA PRO A 159 4.69 3.85 10.05
C PRO A 159 5.19 4.02 8.61
N THR A 160 5.13 2.94 7.83
CA THR A 160 5.26 2.99 6.37
C THR A 160 4.11 3.79 5.74
N ASP A 161 4.23 4.20 4.50
CA ASP A 161 3.21 4.87 3.71
C ASP A 161 2.45 3.87 2.80
N PRO A 162 1.13 3.70 2.97
CA PRO A 162 0.32 2.79 2.16
C PRO A 162 -0.16 3.41 0.84
N ALA A 163 0.18 4.67 0.58
CA ALA A 163 -0.08 5.33 -0.69
C ALA A 163 1.21 5.53 -1.52
N LEU A 164 2.35 5.06 -1.01
CA LEU A 164 3.63 5.02 -1.72
C LEU A 164 3.86 3.63 -2.34
N PRO A 165 3.86 3.47 -3.66
CA PRO A 165 4.19 2.21 -4.29
C PRO A 165 5.71 1.96 -4.25
N ILE A 166 6.09 0.70 -4.19
CA ILE A 166 7.47 0.25 -4.41
C ILE A 166 7.77 0.11 -5.91
N ASP A 167 9.04 0.17 -6.29
CA ASP A 167 9.48 -0.11 -7.66
C ASP A 167 8.88 -1.45 -8.15
N PRO A 168 8.17 -1.49 -9.29
CA PRO A 168 7.59 -2.70 -9.86
C PRO A 168 8.59 -3.83 -10.11
N GLN A 169 9.89 -3.54 -10.25
CA GLN A 169 10.95 -4.54 -10.34
C GLN A 169 11.10 -5.36 -9.05
N ILE A 170 10.69 -4.81 -7.90
CA ILE A 170 10.62 -5.53 -6.63
C ILE A 170 9.30 -6.30 -6.56
N ASN A 171 9.41 -7.63 -6.59
CA ASN A 171 8.29 -8.56 -6.64
C ASN A 171 8.54 -9.76 -5.71
N ALA A 172 7.56 -10.65 -5.61
CA ALA A 172 7.62 -11.82 -4.73
C ALA A 172 8.87 -12.69 -4.95
N ASP A 173 9.32 -12.84 -6.19
CA ASP A 173 10.51 -13.63 -6.51
C ASP A 173 11.80 -12.88 -6.15
N SER A 174 11.84 -11.56 -6.37
CA SER A 174 13.03 -10.75 -6.10
C SER A 174 13.34 -10.57 -4.62
N ILE A 175 12.33 -10.70 -3.74
CA ILE A 175 12.53 -10.60 -2.29
C ILE A 175 12.90 -11.92 -1.63
N ALA A 176 12.82 -13.05 -2.36
CA ALA A 176 13.18 -14.35 -1.82
C ALA A 176 14.66 -14.40 -1.44
N GLY A 177 14.94 -14.84 -0.20
CA GLY A 177 16.26 -14.92 0.40
C GLY A 177 16.73 -13.64 1.10
N LEU A 178 16.02 -12.53 0.98
CA LEU A 178 16.39 -11.28 1.67
C LEU A 178 16.20 -11.42 3.17
N SER A 179 17.19 -10.94 3.94
CA SER A 179 17.09 -10.75 5.38
C SER A 179 16.12 -9.63 5.74
N TRP A 180 15.73 -9.55 7.03
CA TRP A 180 14.87 -8.47 7.51
C TRP A 180 15.38 -7.07 7.17
N GLN A 181 16.69 -6.84 7.32
CA GLN A 181 17.28 -5.54 7.03
C GLN A 181 17.25 -5.22 5.53
N GLU A 182 17.47 -6.21 4.67
CA GLU A 182 17.38 -6.05 3.21
C GLU A 182 15.93 -5.84 2.76
N LEU A 183 14.96 -6.53 3.39
CA LEU A 183 13.54 -6.28 3.16
C LEU A 183 13.15 -4.85 3.50
N LEU A 184 13.55 -4.34 4.68
CA LEU A 184 13.31 -2.94 5.03
C LEU A 184 13.95 -1.98 4.02
N ALA A 185 15.15 -2.29 3.53
CA ALA A 185 15.84 -1.46 2.55
C ALA A 185 15.11 -1.41 1.19
N VAL A 186 14.60 -2.54 0.69
CA VAL A 186 13.86 -2.56 -0.60
C VAL A 186 12.46 -1.96 -0.46
N TYR A 187 11.76 -2.18 0.67
CA TYR A 187 10.47 -1.54 0.93
C TYR A 187 10.62 -0.03 1.08
N GLY A 188 11.75 0.45 1.63
CA GLY A 188 11.94 1.85 1.96
C GLY A 188 10.84 2.31 2.92
N ASN A 189 10.06 3.30 2.52
CA ASN A 189 8.87 3.72 3.27
C ASN A 189 7.56 3.12 2.73
N SER A 190 7.55 2.30 1.68
CA SER A 190 6.32 1.69 1.16
C SER A 190 5.75 0.63 2.10
N ALA A 191 4.43 0.50 2.14
CA ALA A 191 3.77 -0.60 2.85
C ALA A 191 3.65 -1.90 2.03
N GLY A 192 4.10 -1.94 0.77
CA GLY A 192 3.98 -3.12 -0.11
C GLY A 192 2.67 -3.16 -0.90
N GLY A 193 2.00 -4.32 -0.93
CA GLY A 193 0.73 -4.56 -1.61
C GLY A 193 0.83 -4.91 -3.11
N THR A 194 -0.32 -5.15 -3.71
CA THR A 194 -0.48 -5.28 -5.16
C THR A 194 -0.66 -3.90 -5.78
N ARG A 195 0.27 -3.53 -6.65
CA ARG A 195 0.27 -2.26 -7.40
C ARG A 195 -0.61 -2.36 -8.64
N ILE A 196 -1.40 -1.34 -8.92
CA ILE A 196 -2.34 -1.26 -10.04
C ILE A 196 -2.14 0.06 -10.78
N ASP A 197 -1.86 -0.05 -12.07
CA ASP A 197 -1.88 1.04 -13.04
C ASP A 197 -3.24 0.99 -13.78
N LEU A 198 -3.96 2.12 -13.86
CA LEU A 198 -5.23 2.21 -14.58
C LEU A 198 -5.05 2.07 -16.10
N ALA A 199 -3.89 2.48 -16.63
CA ALA A 199 -3.54 2.34 -18.04
C ALA A 199 -3.44 0.86 -18.46
N ASP A 200 -3.07 -0.04 -17.55
CA ASP A 200 -3.07 -1.50 -17.79
C ASP A 200 -4.49 -2.04 -18.07
N ALA A 201 -5.52 -1.41 -17.48
CA ALA A 201 -6.93 -1.69 -17.78
C ALA A 201 -7.48 -0.85 -18.95
N GLY A 202 -6.67 0.05 -19.51
CA GLY A 202 -7.03 0.91 -20.64
C GLY A 202 -8.04 2.00 -20.30
N ILE A 203 -8.06 2.49 -19.05
CA ILE A 203 -9.01 3.51 -18.59
C ILE A 203 -8.30 4.71 -17.98
N PRO A 204 -8.82 5.94 -18.14
CA PRO A 204 -8.16 7.14 -17.60
C PRO A 204 -8.54 7.46 -16.15
N ALA A 205 -9.56 6.80 -15.61
CA ALA A 205 -10.04 7.02 -14.25
C ALA A 205 -10.89 5.83 -13.77
N ALA A 206 -10.85 5.59 -12.45
CA ALA A 206 -11.66 4.58 -11.78
C ALA A 206 -12.18 5.12 -10.44
N ARG A 207 -13.42 4.81 -10.11
CA ARG A 207 -14.00 5.09 -8.77
C ARG A 207 -14.36 3.81 -8.04
N PHE A 208 -14.75 2.79 -8.78
CA PHE A 208 -15.21 1.52 -8.28
C PHE A 208 -14.18 0.43 -8.56
N ILE A 209 -13.89 -0.35 -7.54
CA ILE A 209 -12.96 -1.47 -7.59
C ILE A 209 -13.77 -2.71 -7.28
N ARG A 210 -13.75 -3.69 -8.19
CA ARG A 210 -14.36 -5.00 -8.01
C ARG A 210 -13.26 -6.05 -7.89
N ILE A 211 -13.29 -6.80 -6.79
CA ILE A 211 -12.47 -7.98 -6.59
C ILE A 211 -13.41 -9.19 -6.70
N ARG A 212 -13.12 -10.11 -7.62
CA ARG A 212 -13.97 -11.27 -7.89
C ARG A 212 -13.18 -12.55 -8.01
N VAL A 213 -13.85 -13.66 -7.71
CA VAL A 213 -13.21 -14.97 -7.64
C VAL A 213 -13.96 -15.93 -8.54
N ALA A 214 -13.24 -16.60 -9.43
CA ALA A 214 -13.83 -17.61 -10.32
C ALA A 214 -14.45 -18.76 -9.50
N VAL A 215 -15.48 -19.39 -10.03
CA VAL A 215 -16.18 -20.49 -9.35
C VAL A 215 -15.29 -21.72 -9.12
N ASP A 216 -14.23 -21.85 -9.90
CA ASP A 216 -13.24 -22.92 -9.91
C ASP A 216 -11.85 -22.49 -9.41
N ALA A 217 -11.74 -21.30 -8.80
CA ALA A 217 -10.46 -20.81 -8.27
C ALA A 217 -9.83 -21.78 -7.25
N ALA A 218 -8.51 -21.86 -7.23
CA ALA A 218 -7.78 -22.77 -6.33
C ALA A 218 -7.83 -22.31 -4.86
N SER A 219 -7.82 -20.99 -4.64
CA SER A 219 -7.74 -20.31 -3.35
C SER A 219 -8.90 -19.30 -3.19
N VAL A 220 -9.05 -18.75 -1.99
CA VAL A 220 -10.02 -17.70 -1.68
C VAL A 220 -9.24 -16.50 -1.13
N PRO A 221 -9.23 -15.34 -1.81
CA PRO A 221 -8.46 -14.19 -1.35
C PRO A 221 -9.11 -13.47 -0.17
N GLU A 222 -8.26 -12.84 0.63
CA GLU A 222 -8.63 -11.89 1.66
C GLU A 222 -8.16 -10.47 1.32
N VAL A 223 -8.96 -9.48 1.69
CA VAL A 223 -8.68 -8.06 1.42
C VAL A 223 -8.75 -7.27 2.72
N ASP A 224 -7.70 -6.50 2.98
CA ASP A 224 -7.53 -5.60 4.14
C ASP A 224 -7.83 -4.15 3.76
N ALA A 225 -7.33 -3.67 2.62
CA ALA A 225 -7.55 -2.28 2.20
C ALA A 225 -7.34 -2.08 0.70
N VAL A 226 -7.91 -0.98 0.19
CA VAL A 226 -7.58 -0.43 -1.13
C VAL A 226 -7.32 1.06 -1.00
N VAL A 227 -6.13 1.47 -1.41
CA VAL A 227 -5.59 2.83 -1.21
C VAL A 227 -5.22 3.42 -2.56
N ALA A 228 -5.65 4.66 -2.81
CA ALA A 228 -5.18 5.40 -3.97
C ALA A 228 -3.76 5.87 -3.69
N VAL A 229 -2.88 5.67 -4.67
CA VAL A 229 -1.57 6.29 -4.65
C VAL A 229 -1.77 7.80 -4.69
N HIS A 230 -1.01 8.51 -3.87
CA HIS A 230 -0.87 9.94 -4.06
C HIS A 230 0.24 10.15 -5.07
N ALA A 231 0.16 11.22 -5.85
CA ALA A 231 1.36 11.75 -6.48
C ALA A 231 2.39 11.79 -5.35
N THR A 232 3.57 11.18 -5.53
CA THR A 232 4.66 11.57 -4.65
C THR A 232 4.62 13.07 -4.74
N ARG A 233 4.35 13.73 -3.61
CA ARG A 233 4.91 15.05 -3.39
C ARG A 233 6.33 14.80 -3.84
N MET A 234 6.71 15.29 -5.02
CA MET A 234 8.10 15.19 -5.42
C MET A 234 8.79 15.68 -4.17
N LEU A 235 9.66 14.90 -3.52
CA LEU A 235 9.98 15.16 -2.11
C LEU A 235 10.34 16.63 -1.87
N ALA A 236 10.82 17.27 -2.93
CA ALA A 236 11.13 18.66 -3.09
C ALA A 236 10.13 19.60 -3.82
N ASP A 237 8.90 19.20 -4.14
CA ASP A 237 7.78 20.08 -4.53
C ASP A 237 7.08 20.53 -3.24
N MET A 238 7.62 21.60 -2.68
CA MET A 238 7.19 22.12 -1.39
C MET A 238 6.07 23.15 -1.53
N ASN A 239 5.90 23.73 -2.71
CA ASN A 239 4.79 24.63 -3.01
C ASN A 239 3.56 23.90 -3.60
N ASN A 240 3.67 22.59 -3.83
CA ASN A 240 2.66 21.71 -4.40
C ASN A 240 2.18 22.19 -5.79
N ASP A 241 3.08 22.76 -6.60
CA ASP A 241 2.78 23.24 -7.96
C ASP A 241 3.02 22.20 -9.06
N GLN A 242 3.35 20.97 -8.66
CA GLN A 242 3.67 19.82 -9.51
C GLN A 242 4.96 20.01 -10.32
N ARG A 243 5.87 20.90 -9.91
CA ARG A 243 7.23 21.03 -10.43
C ARG A 243 8.21 21.18 -9.28
N VAL A 244 9.40 20.58 -9.38
CA VAL A 244 10.54 20.90 -8.50
C VAL A 244 11.41 21.92 -9.20
N ASN A 245 11.28 23.19 -8.83
CA ASN A 245 11.98 24.27 -9.50
C ASN A 245 12.56 25.31 -8.52
N GLY A 246 12.91 26.49 -9.05
CA GLY A 246 13.47 27.58 -8.25
C GLY A 246 12.55 28.06 -7.12
N SER A 247 11.24 27.85 -7.24
CA SER A 247 10.26 28.17 -6.21
C SER A 247 10.45 27.29 -4.98
N ASP A 248 10.63 25.99 -5.18
CA ASP A 248 10.89 25.03 -4.12
C ASP A 248 12.27 25.19 -3.53
N LEU A 249 13.29 25.43 -4.36
CA LEU A 249 14.62 25.79 -3.87
C LEU A 249 14.56 27.02 -2.96
N GLY A 250 13.72 28.00 -3.29
CA GLY A 250 13.47 29.16 -2.45
C GLY A 250 12.87 28.79 -1.08
N ILE A 251 11.96 27.81 -1.03
CA ILE A 251 11.39 27.28 0.21
C ILE A 251 12.46 26.55 1.03
N LEU A 252 13.28 25.69 0.40
CA LEU A 252 14.36 24.94 1.06
C LEU A 252 15.37 25.89 1.69
N LEU A 253 15.86 26.86 0.91
CA LEU A 253 16.83 27.85 1.38
C LEU A 253 16.23 28.78 2.46
N GLY A 254 14.92 29.04 2.42
CA GLY A 254 14.22 29.79 3.45
C GLY A 254 14.12 29.05 4.79
N ALA A 255 14.15 27.71 4.76
CA ALA A 255 14.10 26.83 5.93
C ALA A 255 15.49 26.35 6.40
N TRP A 256 16.58 26.83 5.78
CA TRP A 256 17.94 26.32 6.02
C TRP A 256 18.34 26.37 7.51
N GLY A 257 18.85 25.24 8.02
CA GLY A 257 19.21 25.05 9.42
C GLY A 257 18.23 24.16 10.19
N PRO A 258 18.25 24.20 11.53
CA PRO A 258 17.43 23.30 12.35
C PRO A 258 15.94 23.47 12.07
N CYS A 259 15.29 22.37 11.69
CA CYS A 259 13.89 22.39 11.25
C CYS A 259 13.24 21.04 11.54
N ALA A 260 13.06 20.72 12.83
CA ALA A 260 12.36 19.50 13.22
C ALA A 260 10.91 19.55 12.72
N ASP A 261 10.52 18.54 11.93
CA ASP A 261 9.18 18.33 11.37
C ASP A 261 8.71 19.39 10.36
N CYS A 262 9.58 19.85 9.46
CA CYS A 262 9.17 20.75 8.37
C CYS A 262 9.31 20.11 6.99
N PRO A 263 8.51 20.53 5.98
CA PRO A 263 8.53 19.94 4.64
C PRO A 263 9.87 20.02 3.90
N ALA A 264 10.80 20.87 4.36
CA ALA A 264 12.11 21.06 3.76
C ALA A 264 13.19 20.11 4.33
N ASP A 265 12.94 19.46 5.47
CA ASP A 265 13.79 18.41 6.06
C ASP A 265 13.30 17.07 5.48
N MET A 266 13.80 16.74 4.29
CA MET A 266 13.38 15.61 3.46
C MET A 266 14.10 14.31 3.83
N ASP A 267 15.28 14.38 4.44
CA ASP A 267 15.98 13.20 4.97
C ASP A 267 15.69 12.94 6.47
N HIS A 268 14.89 13.82 7.09
CA HIS A 268 14.39 13.73 8.46
C HIS A 268 15.52 13.68 9.50
N ASP A 269 16.65 14.34 9.23
CA ASP A 269 17.78 14.43 10.17
C ASP A 269 17.61 15.51 11.25
N GLY A 270 16.53 16.30 11.16
CA GLY A 270 16.22 17.42 12.04
C GLY A 270 16.82 18.75 11.58
N ASN A 271 17.50 18.80 10.43
CA ASN A 271 18.12 19.98 9.86
C ASN A 271 17.95 20.03 8.34
N VAL A 272 17.51 21.18 7.83
CA VAL A 272 17.53 21.45 6.39
C VAL A 272 18.95 21.84 5.97
N GLY A 273 19.58 21.01 5.17
CA GLY A 273 20.98 21.18 4.79
C GLY A 273 21.33 20.70 3.38
N GLY A 274 22.60 20.34 3.21
CA GLY A 274 23.15 19.91 1.93
C GLY A 274 22.55 18.59 1.42
N SER A 275 22.13 17.71 2.33
CA SER A 275 21.47 16.45 2.00
C SER A 275 20.09 16.69 1.38
N ASP A 276 19.27 17.54 2.00
CA ASP A 276 17.96 17.95 1.47
C ASP A 276 18.11 18.67 0.13
N LEU A 277 19.10 19.57 0.02
CA LEU A 277 19.39 20.22 -1.25
C LEU A 277 19.76 19.20 -2.33
N GLY A 278 20.49 18.15 -1.99
CA GLY A 278 20.80 17.03 -2.88
C GLY A 278 19.54 16.29 -3.34
N ILE A 279 18.60 16.04 -2.42
CA ILE A 279 17.29 15.46 -2.73
C ILE A 279 16.51 16.38 -3.67
N LEU A 280 16.48 17.69 -3.41
CA LEU A 280 15.79 18.66 -4.28
C LEU A 280 16.36 18.70 -5.69
N LEU A 281 17.67 18.88 -5.81
CA LEU A 281 18.32 18.98 -7.12
C LEU A 281 18.24 17.66 -7.90
N GLY A 282 18.23 16.52 -7.20
CA GLY A 282 18.02 15.20 -7.80
C GLY A 282 16.63 15.02 -8.40
N ASN A 283 15.65 15.81 -7.97
CA ASN A 283 14.26 15.76 -8.43
C ASN A 283 13.86 16.96 -9.32
N TRP A 284 14.82 17.79 -9.76
CA TRP A 284 14.53 19.02 -10.52
C TRP A 284 13.77 18.76 -11.82
N SER A 285 12.70 19.54 -12.06
CA SER A 285 11.78 19.40 -13.20
C SER A 285 11.32 20.74 -13.80
#